data_AF-A0A9W7A7R6-F1
#
_entry.id   AF-A0A9W7A7R6-F1
#
_cell.length_a   1.000
_cell.length_b   1.000
_cell.length_c   1.000
_cell.angle_alpha   90.00
_cell.angle_beta   90.00
_cell.angle_gamma   90.00
#
_symmetry.space_group_name_H-M   'P 1'
#
loop_
_entity.id
_entity.type
_entity.pdbx_description
1 polymer ?
#
loop_
_entity_poly.entity_id
_entity_poly.type
_entity_poly.pdbx_seq_one_letter_code
_entity_poly.pdbx_strand_id
1 'polypeptide(L)'
;MVYFPPIKTSLLTLNSLLLSLLLYLLHRHTRQSHSKSSWSFIFLVTSLSWVLLREGFFVCTLTIPQKWTSTQFYLLYWLPSPLQFSSFMILPLFYAEIYHRRSNLVYKWLIRPFFLALEVGMVAYMVAWSWIESMRENEEFECASEVHKNLHHHSHHTKIPSPHTSSSSSSHNTPTTHTTRYLRSSSHHHDYYYTEPTDDDYTLDDDYTTTHPLPHHPLPSPIRCVKYDYSSSSFRILTSISFFLLAIVLSVYSPLVQKKLSTSTPRRRRFKTKTMGKFNDWMLVTVFLSRSIYHLLLLLSVIHLPEMSLKRGTDLRWEIGLIFVMWDYVPTFLVLHKMNYREREMTRRVRRRRTNSNQRIARKKGQENPLETAPLIQNSYHRGRTNFPDYGVFSMIQENSALNNPEKISVLPSSATEHFYGGGGVGSLSSLESSFDGRGR
;
A
#
# COMPACT_ATOMS: atom_id res chain seq x y z
N MET A 1 -8.98 -13.33 -28.25
CA MET A 1 -7.84 -13.27 -27.30
C MET A 1 -7.55 -11.81 -26.97
N VAL A 2 -7.72 -11.40 -25.72
CA VAL A 2 -7.39 -10.04 -25.28
C VAL A 2 -5.87 -9.96 -25.11
N TYR A 3 -5.18 -9.20 -25.97
CA TYR A 3 -3.74 -8.99 -25.83
C TYR A 3 -3.51 -8.09 -24.63
N PHE A 4 -3.02 -8.68 -23.54
CA PHE A 4 -2.57 -7.93 -22.38
C PHE A 4 -1.13 -7.51 -22.60
N PRO A 5 -0.80 -6.21 -22.46
CA PRO A 5 0.58 -5.77 -22.48
C PRO A 5 1.35 -6.50 -21.37
N PRO A 6 2.52 -7.09 -21.68
CA PRO A 6 3.32 -7.83 -20.70
C PRO A 6 3.66 -6.99 -19.47
N ILE A 7 3.70 -5.66 -19.63
CA ILE A 7 3.92 -4.71 -18.53
C ILE A 7 2.76 -4.74 -17.53
N LYS A 8 1.49 -4.71 -17.98
CA LYS A 8 0.33 -4.69 -17.06
C LYS A 8 0.23 -5.99 -16.26
N THR A 9 0.47 -7.13 -16.90
CA THR A 9 0.48 -8.44 -16.23
C THR A 9 1.67 -8.58 -15.27
N SER A 10 2.84 -8.04 -15.63
CA SER A 10 3.99 -7.99 -14.71
C SER A 10 3.69 -7.16 -13.46
N LEU A 11 3.00 -6.03 -13.58
CA LEU A 11 2.64 -5.19 -12.43
C LEU A 11 1.61 -5.89 -11.52
N LEU A 12 0.63 -6.58 -12.11
CA LEU A 12 -0.36 -7.34 -11.36
C LEU A 12 0.27 -8.52 -10.62
N THR A 13 1.14 -9.28 -11.29
CA THR A 13 1.87 -10.40 -10.66
C THR A 13 2.80 -9.91 -9.56
N LEU A 14 3.51 -8.81 -9.77
CA LEU A 14 4.33 -8.16 -8.74
C LEU A 14 3.47 -7.76 -7.52
N ASN A 15 2.30 -7.16 -7.74
CA ASN A 15 1.37 -6.79 -6.68
C ASN A 15 0.93 -8.01 -5.85
N SER A 16 0.54 -9.10 -6.50
CA SER A 16 0.17 -10.36 -5.83
C SER A 16 1.33 -10.99 -5.04
N LEU A 17 2.55 -10.93 -5.58
CA LEU A 17 3.76 -11.40 -4.88
C LEU A 17 4.07 -10.54 -3.66
N LEU A 18 3.96 -9.21 -3.78
CA LEU A 18 4.18 -8.28 -2.67
C LEU A 18 3.14 -8.42 -1.57
N LEU A 19 1.88 -8.69 -1.93
CA LEU A 19 0.83 -9.00 -0.97
C LEU A 19 1.09 -10.33 -0.25
N SER A 20 1.52 -11.36 -0.98
CA SER A 20 1.92 -12.64 -0.38
C SER A 20 3.11 -12.47 0.55
N LEU A 21 4.10 -11.66 0.17
CA LEU A 21 5.24 -11.30 1.00
C LEU A 21 4.79 -10.53 2.25
N LEU A 22 3.86 -9.58 2.15
CA LEU A 22 3.30 -8.87 3.30
C LEU A 22 2.66 -9.86 4.28
N LEU A 23 1.76 -10.73 3.79
CA LEU A 23 1.07 -11.70 4.63
C LEU A 23 2.07 -12.65 5.30
N TYR A 24 3.10 -13.09 4.57
CA TYR A 24 4.19 -13.88 5.13
C TYR A 24 4.98 -13.11 6.20
N LEU A 25 5.34 -11.86 5.96
CA LEU A 25 6.08 -11.03 6.92
C LEU A 25 5.23 -10.76 8.17
N LEU A 26 3.93 -10.48 8.02
CA LEU A 26 2.99 -10.31 9.12
C LEU A 26 2.85 -11.61 9.92
N HIS A 27 2.68 -12.76 9.25
CA HIS A 27 2.58 -14.08 9.88
C HIS A 27 3.88 -14.51 10.57
N ARG A 28 5.04 -14.21 9.98
CA ARG A 28 6.34 -14.48 10.60
C ARG A 28 6.56 -13.56 11.79
N HIS A 29 6.22 -12.29 11.63
CA HIS A 29 6.27 -11.30 12.70
C HIS A 29 5.44 -11.82 13.87
N THR A 30 4.15 -12.11 13.65
CA THR A 30 3.39 -13.23 14.23
C THR A 30 4.07 -14.09 15.30
N ARG A 31 4.96 -14.95 14.81
CA ARG A 31 5.55 -16.03 15.59
C ARG A 31 6.84 -15.64 16.32
N GLN A 32 7.62 -14.70 15.81
CA GLN A 32 8.95 -14.41 16.35
C GLN A 32 8.93 -13.38 17.48
N SER A 33 9.58 -13.68 18.61
CA SER A 33 9.71 -12.72 19.71
C SER A 33 10.78 -11.66 19.41
N HIS A 34 10.31 -10.53 18.89
CA HIS A 34 10.84 -9.16 19.02
C HIS A 34 12.36 -8.94 18.88
N SER A 35 12.83 -8.86 17.63
CA SER A 35 14.00 -8.05 17.27
C SER A 35 13.53 -6.66 16.82
N LYS A 36 14.05 -5.59 17.44
CA LYS A 36 13.73 -4.20 17.01
C LYS A 36 14.12 -3.92 15.56
N SER A 37 15.16 -4.60 15.07
CA SER A 37 15.61 -4.51 13.68
C SER A 37 14.53 -5.03 12.71
N SER A 38 13.71 -5.99 13.15
CA SER A 38 12.63 -6.55 12.33
C SER A 38 11.57 -5.50 12.01
N TRP A 39 11.23 -4.61 12.94
CA TRP A 39 10.19 -3.60 12.73
C TRP A 39 10.59 -2.57 11.66
N SER A 40 11.83 -2.07 11.71
CA SER A 40 12.36 -1.14 10.70
C SER A 40 12.44 -1.78 9.33
N PHE A 41 12.87 -3.05 9.27
CA PHE A 41 12.96 -3.78 8.02
C PHE A 41 11.58 -4.01 7.39
N ILE A 42 10.60 -4.48 8.18
CA ILE A 42 9.23 -4.69 7.69
C ILE A 42 8.62 -3.35 7.23
N PHE A 43 8.84 -2.27 7.97
CA PHE A 43 8.38 -0.94 7.57
C PHE A 43 9.00 -0.53 6.21
N LEU A 44 10.32 -0.62 6.08
CA LEU A 44 11.02 -0.23 4.85
C LEU A 44 10.53 -1.05 3.64
N VAL A 45 10.45 -2.37 3.79
CA VAL A 45 10.01 -3.28 2.71
C VAL A 45 8.58 -2.97 2.31
N THR A 46 7.66 -2.85 3.27
CA THR A 46 6.24 -2.56 2.97
C THR A 46 6.07 -1.18 2.35
N SER A 47 6.75 -0.16 2.89
CA SER A 47 6.73 1.20 2.34
C SER A 47 7.26 1.28 0.92
N LEU A 48 8.41 0.66 0.65
CA LEU A 48 8.97 0.64 -0.70
C LEU A 48 8.04 -0.10 -1.68
N SER A 49 7.46 -1.22 -1.23
CA SER A 49 6.59 -2.06 -2.05
C SER A 49 5.36 -1.30 -2.54
N TRP A 50 4.62 -0.61 -1.65
CA TRP A 50 3.41 0.08 -2.07
C TRP A 50 3.70 1.35 -2.88
N VAL A 51 4.81 2.06 -2.59
CA VAL A 51 5.24 3.22 -3.39
C VAL A 51 5.56 2.78 -4.82
N LEU A 52 6.36 1.72 -4.99
CA LEU A 52 6.70 1.20 -6.32
C LEU A 52 5.47 0.74 -7.11
N LEU A 53 4.51 0.09 -6.44
CA LEU A 53 3.26 -0.31 -7.09
C LEU A 53 2.42 0.89 -7.53
N ARG A 54 2.26 1.89 -6.67
CA ARG A 54 1.46 3.08 -6.97
C ARG A 54 2.11 3.93 -8.07
N GLU A 55 3.42 4.17 -7.99
CA GLU A 55 4.17 4.86 -9.04
C GLU A 55 4.15 4.07 -10.35
N GLY A 56 4.37 2.75 -10.30
CA GLY A 56 4.27 1.88 -11.46
C GLY A 56 2.91 1.95 -12.14
N PHE A 57 1.83 1.99 -11.36
CA PHE A 57 0.47 2.19 -11.88
C PHE A 57 0.31 3.55 -12.57
N PHE A 58 0.75 4.65 -11.96
CA PHE A 58 0.65 5.98 -12.56
C PHE A 58 1.48 6.10 -13.83
N VAL A 59 2.74 5.64 -13.82
CA VAL A 59 3.60 5.62 -14.99
C VAL A 59 2.97 4.81 -16.11
N CYS A 60 2.45 3.61 -15.83
CA CYS A 60 1.76 2.79 -16.84
C CYS A 60 0.51 3.50 -17.38
N THR A 61 -0.25 4.18 -16.53
CA THR A 61 -1.47 4.89 -16.94
C THR A 61 -1.17 6.10 -17.83
N LEU A 62 -0.06 6.80 -17.59
CA LEU A 62 0.37 7.95 -18.38
C LEU A 62 1.04 7.54 -19.71
N THR A 63 1.72 6.39 -19.73
CA THR A 63 2.54 5.96 -20.87
C THR A 63 1.80 5.03 -21.84
N ILE A 64 0.93 4.15 -21.34
CA ILE A 64 0.27 3.11 -22.14
C ILE A 64 -1.14 3.60 -22.53
N PRO A 65 -1.45 3.76 -23.83
CA PRO A 65 -2.74 4.29 -24.28
C PRO A 65 -3.92 3.32 -24.08
N GLN A 66 -3.67 2.07 -23.74
CA GLN A 66 -4.69 1.06 -23.58
C GLN A 66 -5.48 1.28 -22.27
N LYS A 67 -6.80 1.33 -22.38
CA LYS A 67 -7.71 1.40 -21.23
C LYS A 67 -7.44 0.27 -20.23
N TRP A 68 -7.60 0.57 -18.95
CA TRP A 68 -7.55 -0.43 -17.89
C TRP A 68 -8.91 -1.12 -17.82
N THR A 69 -8.93 -2.44 -17.62
CA THR A 69 -10.16 -3.13 -17.20
C THR A 69 -10.49 -2.71 -15.77
N SER A 70 -11.77 -2.77 -15.37
CA SER A 70 -12.17 -2.34 -14.02
C SER A 70 -11.41 -3.13 -12.96
N THR A 71 -11.28 -4.45 -13.13
CA THR A 71 -10.52 -5.34 -12.24
C THR A 71 -9.06 -4.92 -12.11
N GLN A 72 -8.39 -4.60 -13.23
CA GLN A 72 -7.00 -4.15 -13.21
C GLN A 72 -6.86 -2.81 -12.50
N PHE A 73 -7.76 -1.88 -12.79
CA PHE A 73 -7.78 -0.58 -12.14
C PHE A 73 -7.95 -0.74 -10.62
N TYR A 74 -8.94 -1.51 -10.17
CA TYR A 74 -9.18 -1.72 -8.74
C TYR A 74 -8.01 -2.42 -8.05
N LEU A 75 -7.47 -3.49 -8.65
CA LEU A 75 -6.36 -4.24 -8.05
C LEU A 75 -5.05 -3.45 -8.05
N LEU A 76 -4.76 -2.63 -9.05
CA LEU A 76 -3.49 -1.91 -9.12
C LEU A 76 -3.52 -0.55 -8.42
N TYR A 77 -4.66 0.13 -8.44
CA TYR A 77 -4.79 1.45 -7.83
C TYR A 77 -5.17 1.40 -6.34
N TRP A 78 -6.11 0.52 -5.95
CA TRP A 78 -6.65 0.47 -4.59
C TRP A 78 -5.94 -0.53 -3.68
N LEU A 79 -5.52 -1.70 -4.19
CA LEU A 79 -4.85 -2.73 -3.38
C LEU A 79 -3.53 -2.29 -2.71
N PRO A 80 -2.76 -1.31 -3.23
CA PRO A 80 -1.66 -0.73 -2.48
C PRO A 80 -2.07 -0.01 -1.19
N SER A 81 -3.36 0.34 -1.02
CA SER A 81 -3.84 1.07 0.16
C SER A 81 -3.77 0.25 1.46
N PRO A 82 -4.17 -1.05 1.49
CA PRO A 82 -3.85 -1.95 2.60
C PRO A 82 -2.36 -2.00 2.93
N LEU A 83 -1.49 -2.21 1.93
CA LEU A 83 -0.02 -2.22 2.13
C LEU A 83 0.47 -0.91 2.78
N GLN A 84 -0.04 0.22 2.30
CA GLN A 84 0.26 1.54 2.83
C GLN A 84 -0.20 1.67 4.28
N PHE A 85 -1.46 1.34 4.57
CA PHE A 85 -2.02 1.35 5.91
C PHE A 85 -1.22 0.46 6.86
N SER A 86 -0.93 -0.78 6.45
CA SER A 86 -0.11 -1.75 7.20
C SER A 86 1.26 -1.20 7.53
N SER A 87 1.92 -0.52 6.57
CA SER A 87 3.21 0.12 6.80
C SER A 87 3.13 1.16 7.93
N PHE A 88 2.09 1.99 7.96
CA PHE A 88 1.95 3.00 9.01
C PHE A 88 1.45 2.43 10.34
N MET A 89 0.66 1.36 10.31
CA MET A 89 0.17 0.65 11.49
C MET A 89 1.28 -0.02 12.32
N ILE A 90 2.44 -0.29 11.72
CA ILE A 90 3.63 -0.74 12.44
C ILE A 90 4.02 0.22 13.56
N LEU A 91 3.84 1.54 13.35
CA LEU A 91 4.22 2.54 14.35
C LEU A 91 3.38 2.46 15.65
N PRO A 92 2.04 2.51 15.62
CA PRO A 92 1.24 2.34 16.81
C PRO A 92 1.35 0.92 17.40
N LEU A 93 1.52 -0.13 16.59
CA LEU A 93 1.84 -1.47 17.09
C LEU A 93 3.12 -1.50 17.93
N PHE A 94 4.15 -0.81 17.46
CA PHE A 94 5.40 -0.65 18.19
C PHE A 94 5.24 0.20 19.45
N TYR A 95 4.38 1.22 19.42
CA TYR A 95 4.04 2.01 20.61
C TYR A 95 3.30 1.18 21.66
N ALA A 96 2.32 0.39 21.23
CA ALA A 96 1.60 -0.54 22.08
C ALA A 96 2.55 -1.56 22.71
N GLU A 97 3.51 -2.11 21.96
CA GLU A 97 4.54 -3.03 22.48
C GLU A 97 5.36 -2.37 23.62
N ILE A 98 5.83 -1.14 23.41
CA ILE A 98 6.62 -0.40 24.42
C ILE A 98 5.77 -0.09 25.65
N TYR A 99 4.51 0.28 25.45
CA TYR A 99 3.59 0.64 26.52
C TYR A 99 3.19 -0.59 27.35
N HIS A 100 2.79 -1.67 26.70
CA HIS A 100 2.34 -2.93 27.30
C HIS A 100 3.45 -3.95 27.55
N ARG A 101 4.74 -3.58 27.45
CA ARG A 101 5.87 -4.50 27.66
C ARG A 101 5.77 -5.38 28.92
N ARG A 102 5.09 -4.91 29.97
CA ARG A 102 4.85 -5.67 31.22
C ARG A 102 3.58 -6.53 31.15
N SER A 103 2.54 -6.05 30.48
CA SER A 103 1.26 -6.73 30.27
C SER A 103 1.24 -7.43 28.90
N ASN A 104 2.07 -8.47 28.76
CA ASN A 104 2.26 -9.17 27.49
C ASN A 104 0.95 -9.78 26.93
N LEU A 105 -0.01 -10.09 27.81
CA LEU A 105 -1.29 -10.70 27.45
C LEU A 105 -2.14 -9.79 26.54
N VAL A 106 -2.43 -8.56 26.95
CA VAL A 106 -3.30 -7.64 26.16
C VAL A 106 -2.70 -7.37 24.78
N TYR A 107 -1.39 -7.12 24.72
CA TYR A 107 -0.72 -6.88 23.46
C TYR A 107 -0.76 -8.10 22.53
N LYS A 108 -0.45 -9.30 23.05
CA LYS A 108 -0.38 -10.53 22.26
C LYS A 108 -1.76 -11.05 21.82
N TRP A 109 -2.76 -10.98 22.70
CA TRP A 109 -4.05 -11.64 22.49
C TRP A 109 -5.16 -10.73 21.99
N LEU A 110 -5.05 -9.41 22.18
CA LEU A 110 -6.08 -8.47 21.74
C LEU A 110 -5.58 -7.58 20.61
N ILE A 111 -4.57 -6.76 20.90
CA ILE A 111 -4.12 -5.69 19.99
C ILE A 111 -3.59 -6.29 18.68
N ARG A 112 -2.70 -7.27 18.77
CA ARG A 112 -2.06 -7.87 17.61
C ARG A 112 -3.01 -8.64 16.67
N PRO A 113 -3.84 -9.59 17.14
CA PRO A 113 -4.75 -10.30 16.26
C PRO A 113 -5.82 -9.37 15.69
N PHE A 114 -6.27 -8.36 16.45
CA PHE A 114 -7.20 -7.35 15.92
C PHE A 114 -6.61 -6.62 14.70
N PHE A 115 -5.35 -6.18 14.77
CA PHE A 115 -4.73 -5.51 13.63
C PHE A 115 -4.47 -6.44 12.45
N LEU A 116 -4.10 -7.70 12.70
CA LEU A 116 -3.98 -8.69 11.64
C LEU A 116 -5.33 -8.94 10.96
N ALA A 117 -6.40 -9.07 11.73
CA ALA A 117 -7.76 -9.27 11.23
C ALA A 117 -8.24 -8.07 10.41
N LEU A 118 -7.94 -6.84 10.85
CA LEU A 118 -8.28 -5.62 10.11
C LEU A 118 -7.56 -5.59 8.76
N GLU A 119 -6.26 -5.89 8.72
CA GLU A 119 -5.48 -5.92 7.48
C GLU A 119 -5.96 -6.99 6.51
N VAL A 120 -6.11 -8.24 6.97
CA VAL A 120 -6.62 -9.35 6.16
C VAL A 120 -8.04 -9.06 5.68
N GLY A 121 -8.88 -8.48 6.53
CA GLY A 121 -10.25 -8.08 6.20
C GLY A 121 -10.29 -7.02 5.10
N MET A 122 -9.43 -5.99 5.17
CA MET A 122 -9.34 -4.97 4.11
C MET A 122 -8.90 -5.57 2.77
N VAL A 123 -7.87 -6.42 2.78
CA VAL A 123 -7.38 -7.09 1.57
C VAL A 123 -8.46 -7.97 0.97
N ALA A 124 -9.09 -8.83 1.78
CA ALA A 124 -10.15 -9.72 1.33
C ALA A 124 -11.34 -8.94 0.77
N TYR A 125 -11.75 -7.87 1.44
CA TYR A 125 -12.82 -6.98 0.97
C TYR A 125 -12.49 -6.35 -0.38
N MET A 126 -11.27 -5.79 -0.55
CA MET A 126 -10.88 -5.17 -1.82
C MET A 126 -10.81 -6.16 -2.97
N VAL A 127 -10.28 -7.36 -2.73
CA VAL A 127 -10.26 -8.43 -3.75
C VAL A 127 -11.67 -8.87 -4.11
N ALA A 128 -12.52 -9.16 -3.11
CA ALA A 128 -13.90 -9.57 -3.33
C ALA A 128 -14.71 -8.50 -4.09
N TRP A 129 -14.56 -7.23 -3.71
CA TRP A 129 -15.22 -6.12 -4.40
C TRP A 129 -14.73 -5.97 -5.85
N SER A 130 -13.42 -6.08 -6.08
CA SER A 130 -12.86 -6.03 -7.45
C SER A 130 -13.37 -7.18 -8.32
N TRP A 131 -13.63 -8.34 -7.73
CA TRP A 131 -14.19 -9.50 -8.41
C TRP A 131 -15.66 -9.30 -8.76
N ILE A 132 -16.47 -8.83 -7.81
CA ILE A 132 -17.89 -8.52 -8.03
C ILE A 132 -18.04 -7.50 -9.16
N GLU A 133 -17.24 -6.44 -9.15
CA GLU A 133 -17.30 -5.40 -10.16
C GLU A 133 -16.83 -5.91 -11.54
N SER A 134 -15.88 -6.85 -11.56
CA SER A 134 -15.49 -7.54 -12.79
C SER A 134 -16.61 -8.40 -13.38
N MET A 135 -17.45 -9.00 -12.55
CA MET A 135 -18.60 -9.79 -13.01
C MET A 135 -19.69 -8.89 -13.57
N ARG A 136 -19.95 -7.75 -12.91
CA ARG A 136 -20.90 -6.73 -13.35
C ARG A 136 -20.52 -6.14 -14.71
N GLU A 137 -19.24 -5.91 -14.94
CA GLU A 137 -18.72 -5.44 -16.24
C GLU A 137 -19.01 -6.44 -17.37
N ASN A 138 -18.89 -7.76 -17.13
CA ASN A 138 -19.16 -8.77 -18.14
C ASN A 138 -20.64 -8.80 -18.56
N GLU A 139 -21.57 -8.62 -17.63
CA GLU A 139 -23.02 -8.57 -17.90
C GLU A 139 -23.40 -7.34 -18.75
N GLU A 140 -22.77 -6.19 -18.50
CA GLU A 140 -23.03 -4.95 -19.25
C GLU A 140 -22.55 -5.03 -20.71
N PHE A 141 -21.41 -5.69 -20.97
CA PHE A 141 -20.91 -5.90 -22.33
C PHE A 141 -21.84 -6.77 -23.18
N GLU A 142 -22.55 -7.72 -22.58
CA GLU A 142 -23.54 -8.55 -23.28
C GLU A 142 -24.71 -7.69 -23.78
N CYS A 143 -25.19 -6.76 -22.96
CA CYS A 143 -26.26 -5.82 -23.32
C CYS A 143 -25.88 -4.93 -24.51
N ALA A 144 -24.68 -4.35 -24.50
CA ALA A 144 -24.21 -3.50 -25.61
C ALA A 144 -24.04 -4.28 -26.93
N SER A 145 -23.54 -5.52 -26.85
CA SER A 145 -23.39 -6.39 -28.01
C SER A 145 -24.75 -6.78 -28.62
N GLU A 146 -25.75 -7.09 -27.78
CA GLU A 146 -27.09 -7.46 -28.24
C GLU A 146 -27.82 -6.30 -28.92
N VAL A 147 -27.72 -5.09 -28.36
CA VAL A 147 -28.25 -3.86 -28.98
C VAL A 147 -27.63 -3.65 -30.36
N HIS A 148 -26.31 -3.82 -30.50
CA HIS A 148 -25.63 -3.64 -31.78
C HIS A 148 -26.07 -4.68 -32.82
N LYS A 149 -26.29 -5.93 -32.41
CA LYS A 149 -26.83 -6.99 -33.29
C LYS A 149 -28.27 -6.67 -33.73
N ASN A 150 -29.13 -6.22 -32.82
CA ASN A 150 -30.52 -5.88 -33.12
C ASN A 150 -30.62 -4.65 -34.05
N LEU A 151 -29.76 -3.65 -33.88
CA LEU A 151 -29.69 -2.49 -34.77
C LEU A 151 -29.32 -2.90 -36.21
N HIS A 152 -28.37 -3.81 -36.37
CA HIS A 152 -27.99 -4.32 -37.68
C HIS A 152 -29.10 -5.15 -38.33
N HIS A 153 -29.87 -5.92 -37.56
CA HIS A 153 -30.96 -6.71 -38.11
C HIS A 153 -32.13 -5.86 -38.64
N HIS A 154 -32.45 -4.74 -37.98
CA HIS A 154 -33.48 -3.82 -38.48
C HIS A 154 -33.05 -3.00 -39.69
N SER A 155 -31.75 -2.71 -39.86
CA SER A 155 -31.26 -1.98 -41.03
C SER A 155 -31.40 -2.76 -42.35
N HIS A 156 -31.59 -4.08 -42.33
CA HIS A 156 -31.71 -4.89 -43.56
C HIS A 156 -33.15 -5.03 -44.08
N HIS A 157 -34.18 -4.62 -43.32
CA HIS A 157 -35.58 -4.78 -43.74
C HIS A 157 -36.24 -3.50 -44.26
N THR A 158 -35.62 -2.34 -44.11
CA THR A 158 -36.04 -1.10 -44.76
C THR A 158 -35.40 -0.97 -46.15
N LYS A 159 -35.80 -1.84 -47.08
CA LYS A 159 -35.69 -1.52 -48.52
C LYS A 159 -36.67 -0.37 -48.79
N ILE A 160 -36.17 0.87 -48.72
CA ILE A 160 -36.90 2.03 -49.21
C ILE A 160 -37.23 1.75 -50.69
N PRO A 161 -38.50 1.74 -51.10
CA PRO A 161 -38.86 1.61 -52.51
C PRO A 161 -38.20 2.76 -53.27
N SER A 162 -37.35 2.44 -54.24
CA SER A 162 -36.77 3.44 -55.12
C SER A 162 -37.89 4.24 -55.76
N PRO A 163 -37.91 5.58 -55.68
CA PRO A 163 -38.87 6.38 -56.42
C PRO A 163 -38.63 6.14 -57.91
N HIS A 164 -39.68 5.70 -58.60
CA HIS A 164 -39.71 5.60 -60.04
C HIS A 164 -39.26 6.93 -60.65
N THR A 165 -38.10 6.93 -61.28
CA THR A 165 -37.58 8.04 -62.07
C THR A 165 -38.35 8.04 -63.39
N SER A 166 -39.27 8.98 -63.53
CA SER A 166 -39.83 9.37 -64.81
C SER A 166 -38.73 9.96 -65.68
N SER A 167 -38.60 9.38 -66.87
CA SER A 167 -37.75 9.79 -67.96
C SER A 167 -38.09 11.21 -68.45
N SER A 168 -37.10 12.11 -68.46
CA SER A 168 -37.08 13.21 -69.42
C SER A 168 -35.65 13.40 -69.96
N SER A 169 -35.58 13.24 -71.27
CA SER A 169 -34.44 13.41 -72.15
C SER A 169 -33.97 14.87 -72.22
N SER A 170 -32.68 15.12 -72.08
CA SER A 170 -32.02 16.27 -72.72
C SER A 170 -30.51 16.08 -72.73
N SER A 171 -29.98 16.03 -73.95
CA SER A 171 -28.58 15.93 -74.34
C SER A 171 -27.76 17.18 -73.99
N HIS A 172 -26.60 17.01 -73.37
CA HIS A 172 -25.42 17.76 -73.80
C HIS A 172 -24.11 17.09 -73.34
N ASN A 173 -23.21 16.92 -74.31
CA ASN A 173 -21.89 16.31 -74.17
C ASN A 173 -20.88 17.35 -73.68
N THR A 174 -20.09 17.02 -72.66
CA THR A 174 -18.72 17.55 -72.48
C THR A 174 -17.85 16.51 -71.76
N PRO A 175 -16.58 16.32 -72.18
CA PRO A 175 -15.71 15.31 -71.59
C PRO A 175 -14.79 15.93 -70.52
N THR A 176 -14.78 15.35 -69.32
CA THR A 176 -13.77 15.65 -68.30
C THR A 176 -13.25 14.36 -67.64
N THR A 177 -12.02 14.03 -68.03
CA THR A 177 -10.93 13.43 -67.24
C THR A 177 -11.31 12.61 -65.99
N HIS A 178 -11.19 11.29 -66.13
CA HIS A 178 -11.18 10.33 -65.02
C HIS A 178 -9.91 10.45 -64.18
N THR A 179 -10.04 11.02 -62.98
CA THR A 179 -9.07 10.85 -61.89
C THR A 179 -9.59 9.72 -60.99
N THR A 180 -9.00 8.54 -61.10
CA THR A 180 -9.25 7.40 -60.20
C THR A 180 -8.77 7.73 -58.79
N ARG A 181 -9.67 8.24 -57.94
CA ARG A 181 -9.50 8.26 -56.48
C ARG A 181 -9.88 6.88 -55.93
N TYR A 182 -8.88 6.16 -55.45
CA TYR A 182 -9.07 5.05 -54.53
C TYR A 182 -9.84 5.56 -53.30
N LEU A 183 -11.09 5.14 -53.15
CA LEU A 183 -11.84 5.25 -51.89
C LEU A 183 -11.19 4.29 -50.90
N ARG A 184 -10.20 4.82 -50.16
CA ARG A 184 -9.72 4.21 -48.93
C ARG A 184 -10.90 4.20 -47.96
N SER A 185 -11.41 3.02 -47.67
CA SER A 185 -12.36 2.78 -46.57
C SER A 185 -11.71 3.27 -45.28
N SER A 186 -12.00 4.54 -44.95
CA SER A 186 -11.72 5.11 -43.66
C SER A 186 -12.77 4.52 -42.73
N SER A 187 -12.36 3.56 -41.91
CA SER A 187 -13.08 3.18 -40.70
C SER A 187 -13.14 4.41 -39.80
N HIS A 188 -14.09 5.31 -40.07
CA HIS A 188 -14.50 6.33 -39.13
C HIS A 188 -15.08 5.60 -37.93
N HIS A 189 -14.26 5.44 -36.90
CA HIS A 189 -14.77 5.39 -35.54
C HIS A 189 -15.63 6.65 -35.36
N HIS A 190 -16.94 6.46 -35.37
CA HIS A 190 -17.86 7.45 -34.81
C HIS A 190 -17.57 7.53 -33.32
N ASP A 191 -16.62 8.41 -32.96
CA ASP A 191 -16.59 8.98 -31.63
C ASP A 191 -17.86 9.83 -31.51
N TYR A 192 -18.91 9.22 -30.95
CA TYR A 192 -20.09 9.93 -30.52
C TYR A 192 -19.68 10.89 -29.41
N TYR A 193 -19.34 12.12 -29.78
CA TYR A 193 -19.38 13.24 -28.87
C TYR A 193 -20.85 13.46 -28.53
N TYR A 194 -21.30 12.90 -27.41
CA TYR A 194 -22.48 13.39 -26.73
C TYR A 194 -22.14 14.81 -26.23
N THR A 195 -22.46 15.82 -27.05
CA THR A 195 -22.72 17.16 -26.53
C THR A 195 -23.91 17.05 -25.60
N GLU A 196 -23.70 17.29 -24.30
CA GLU A 196 -24.80 17.57 -23.38
C GLU A 196 -25.66 18.67 -24.02
N PRO A 197 -26.99 18.50 -24.09
CA PRO A 197 -27.86 19.58 -24.51
C PRO A 197 -27.67 20.73 -23.52
N THR A 198 -27.16 21.86 -24.00
CA THR A 198 -27.29 23.12 -23.28
C THR A 198 -28.79 23.43 -23.19
N ASP A 199 -29.27 23.67 -21.97
CA ASP A 199 -30.62 24.20 -21.70
C ASP A 199 -30.71 25.62 -22.30
N ASP A 200 -30.81 25.70 -23.62
CA ASP A 200 -31.15 26.92 -24.33
C ASP A 200 -32.67 26.98 -24.47
N ASP A 201 -33.22 28.01 -23.85
CA ASP A 201 -34.62 28.41 -23.72
C ASP A 201 -35.27 28.59 -25.10
N TYR A 202 -35.96 27.55 -25.60
CA TYR A 202 -36.81 27.67 -26.78
C TYR A 202 -38.20 28.16 -26.36
N THR A 203 -38.42 29.47 -26.47
CA THR A 203 -39.76 30.05 -26.55
C THR A 203 -40.44 29.55 -27.83
N LEU A 204 -41.39 28.63 -27.70
CA LEU A 204 -42.22 28.14 -28.79
C LEU A 204 -43.33 29.17 -29.08
N ASP A 205 -43.35 29.71 -30.30
CA ASP A 205 -44.51 30.41 -30.86
C ASP A 205 -45.56 29.37 -31.29
N ASP A 206 -46.74 29.45 -30.68
CA ASP A 206 -47.91 28.63 -30.97
C ASP A 206 -48.65 29.16 -32.20
N ASP A 207 -48.44 28.54 -33.37
CA ASP A 207 -49.51 28.41 -34.37
C ASP A 207 -49.16 27.29 -35.35
N TYR A 208 -50.01 26.27 -35.47
CA TYR A 208 -50.31 25.50 -36.70
C TYR A 208 -51.15 24.24 -36.38
N THR A 209 -52.45 24.40 -36.52
CA THR A 209 -53.41 23.51 -37.21
C THR A 209 -53.12 22.00 -37.29
N THR A 210 -53.95 21.26 -36.53
CA THR A 210 -54.67 20.01 -36.86
C THR A 210 -54.17 19.21 -38.07
N THR A 211 -53.26 18.28 -37.83
CA THR A 211 -53.03 17.11 -38.69
C THR A 211 -53.03 15.82 -37.86
N HIS A 212 -53.59 14.77 -38.45
CA HIS A 212 -53.96 13.48 -37.85
C HIS A 212 -52.91 12.88 -36.89
N PRO A 213 -53.34 12.23 -35.79
CA PRO A 213 -52.42 11.52 -34.89
C PRO A 213 -51.79 10.34 -35.64
N LEU A 214 -50.52 10.47 -36.03
CA LEU A 214 -49.72 9.33 -36.43
C LEU A 214 -49.61 8.36 -35.22
N PRO A 215 -49.67 7.04 -35.46
CA PRO A 215 -49.47 6.07 -34.41
C PRO A 215 -48.09 6.27 -33.78
N HIS A 216 -48.08 6.77 -32.54
CA HIS A 216 -46.88 6.87 -31.73
C HIS A 216 -46.36 5.46 -31.47
N HIS A 217 -45.44 5.00 -32.32
CA HIS A 217 -44.58 3.89 -31.94
C HIS A 217 -43.80 4.32 -30.70
N PRO A 218 -43.86 3.57 -29.59
CA PRO A 218 -43.08 3.89 -28.40
C PRO A 218 -41.62 3.97 -28.81
N LEU A 219 -41.02 5.17 -28.72
CA LEU A 219 -39.60 5.30 -28.96
C LEU A 219 -38.89 4.33 -28.00
N PRO A 220 -37.93 3.53 -28.50
CA PRO A 220 -37.14 2.68 -27.64
C PRO A 220 -36.53 3.57 -26.55
N SER A 221 -36.74 3.20 -25.29
CA SER A 221 -36.20 3.92 -24.15
C SER A 221 -34.71 4.14 -24.36
N PRO A 222 -34.19 5.37 -24.12
CA PRO A 222 -32.78 5.66 -24.34
C PRO A 222 -31.96 4.69 -23.50
N ILE A 223 -31.19 3.87 -24.21
CA ILE A 223 -30.31 2.88 -23.60
C ILE A 223 -29.27 3.68 -22.83
N ARG A 224 -29.42 3.72 -21.50
CA ARG A 224 -28.44 4.37 -20.62
C ARG A 224 -27.18 3.53 -20.63
N CYS A 225 -26.23 3.90 -21.48
CA CYS A 225 -24.85 3.43 -21.34
C CYS A 225 -24.32 3.93 -20.00
N VAL A 226 -24.11 3.00 -19.06
CA VAL A 226 -23.60 3.32 -17.72
C VAL A 226 -22.17 3.85 -17.86
N LYS A 227 -21.93 5.06 -17.37
CA LYS A 227 -20.58 5.63 -17.29
C LYS A 227 -19.85 4.92 -16.15
N TYR A 228 -18.69 4.33 -16.43
CA TYR A 228 -17.87 3.68 -15.41
C TYR A 228 -17.27 4.69 -14.44
N ASP A 229 -17.80 4.70 -13.22
CA ASP A 229 -17.18 5.41 -12.10
C ASP A 229 -16.03 4.57 -11.54
N TYR A 230 -14.81 4.82 -12.04
CA TYR A 230 -13.56 4.27 -11.48
C TYR A 230 -13.34 4.68 -10.00
N SER A 231 -14.17 5.58 -9.48
CA SER A 231 -14.29 5.93 -8.08
C SER A 231 -15.21 4.96 -7.33
N SER A 232 -14.67 3.84 -6.82
CA SER A 232 -15.44 3.03 -5.86
C SER A 232 -15.60 3.79 -4.53
N SER A 233 -16.80 4.30 -4.26
CA SER A 233 -17.17 4.90 -2.97
C SER A 233 -16.87 3.96 -1.80
N SER A 234 -17.08 2.66 -1.99
CA SER A 234 -16.76 1.62 -1.01
C SER A 234 -15.30 1.64 -0.56
N PHE A 235 -14.35 1.77 -1.51
CA PHE A 235 -12.93 1.83 -1.17
C PHE A 235 -12.54 3.14 -0.49
N ARG A 236 -13.19 4.25 -0.86
CA ARG A 236 -13.01 5.55 -0.18
C ARG A 236 -13.51 5.50 1.27
N ILE A 237 -14.65 4.86 1.52
CA ILE A 237 -15.22 4.68 2.87
C ILE A 237 -14.22 3.88 3.72
N LEU A 238 -13.82 2.71 3.22
CA LEU A 238 -12.92 1.82 3.94
C LEU A 238 -11.58 2.50 4.25
N THR A 239 -10.96 3.12 3.26
CA THR A 239 -9.69 3.84 3.46
C THR A 239 -9.85 5.03 4.40
N SER A 240 -10.94 5.79 4.31
CA SER A 240 -11.22 6.91 5.22
C SER A 240 -11.31 6.44 6.67
N ILE A 241 -12.08 5.39 6.94
CA ILE A 241 -12.25 4.81 8.28
C ILE A 241 -10.89 4.30 8.81
N SER A 242 -10.13 3.58 8.00
CA SER A 242 -8.84 3.04 8.39
C SER A 242 -7.83 4.13 8.76
N PHE A 243 -7.68 5.17 7.94
CA PHE A 243 -6.77 6.28 8.25
C PHE A 243 -7.26 7.14 9.42
N PHE A 244 -8.58 7.26 9.63
CA PHE A 244 -9.16 7.90 10.81
C PHE A 244 -8.80 7.15 12.10
N LEU A 245 -9.02 5.82 12.10
CA LEU A 245 -8.66 4.96 13.22
C LEU A 245 -7.15 5.01 13.50
N LEU A 246 -6.32 4.99 12.45
CA LEU A 246 -4.87 5.15 12.59
C LEU A 246 -4.50 6.49 13.24
N ALA A 247 -5.16 7.60 12.85
CA ALA A 247 -4.95 8.91 13.45
C ALA A 247 -5.34 8.94 14.94
N ILE A 248 -6.47 8.33 15.31
CA ILE A 248 -6.92 8.19 16.71
C ILE A 248 -5.93 7.36 17.53
N VAL A 249 -5.54 6.19 17.03
CA VAL A 249 -4.61 5.31 17.74
C VAL A 249 -3.27 6.02 17.93
N LEU A 250 -2.76 6.73 16.92
CA LEU A 250 -1.54 7.52 17.04
C LEU A 250 -1.67 8.68 18.04
N SER A 251 -2.79 9.41 18.04
CA SER A 251 -3.02 10.52 18.96
C SER A 251 -3.10 10.07 20.43
N VAL A 252 -3.62 8.86 20.68
CA VAL A 252 -3.71 8.25 22.01
C VAL A 252 -2.36 7.67 22.45
N TYR A 253 -1.72 6.83 21.63
CA TYR A 253 -0.51 6.10 22.04
C TYR A 253 0.76 6.96 22.05
N SER A 254 0.85 7.97 21.17
CA SER A 254 2.00 8.88 21.10
C SER A 254 2.32 9.56 22.46
N PRO A 255 1.40 10.29 23.11
CA PRO A 255 1.69 10.96 24.38
C PRO A 255 1.97 9.95 25.52
N LEU A 256 1.31 8.79 25.53
CA LEU A 256 1.52 7.74 26.52
C LEU A 256 2.95 7.18 26.46
N VAL A 257 3.44 6.87 25.26
CA VAL A 257 4.81 6.38 25.06
C VAL A 257 5.83 7.48 25.38
N GLN A 258 5.56 8.72 24.99
CA GLN A 258 6.46 9.84 25.32
C GLN A 258 6.57 10.08 26.83
N LYS A 259 5.48 9.99 27.59
CA LYS A 259 5.48 10.09 29.06
C LYS A 259 6.36 9.01 29.68
N LYS A 260 6.20 7.76 29.24
CA LYS A 260 6.99 6.61 29.71
C LYS A 260 8.48 6.69 29.36
N LEU A 261 8.82 7.24 28.18
CA LEU A 261 10.21 7.46 27.79
C LEU A 261 10.86 8.64 28.53
N SER A 262 10.07 9.66 28.88
CA SER A 262 10.54 10.84 29.61
C SER A 262 10.98 10.51 31.04
N THR A 263 10.33 9.55 31.71
CA THR A 263 10.72 9.13 33.08
C THR A 263 12.04 8.38 33.09
N SER A 264 12.40 7.69 32.01
CA SER A 264 13.57 6.81 31.94
C SER A 264 14.88 7.49 31.50
N THR A 265 14.84 8.77 31.08
CA THR A 265 15.99 9.43 30.42
C THR A 265 16.54 10.60 31.24
N PRO A 266 17.87 10.72 31.46
CA PRO A 266 18.47 11.77 32.29
C PRO A 266 18.22 13.20 31.74
N ARG A 267 18.10 14.17 32.66
CA ARG A 267 17.57 15.54 32.47
C ARG A 267 18.26 16.34 31.34
N ARG A 268 19.58 16.20 31.16
CA ARG A 268 20.42 17.09 30.32
C ARG A 268 20.26 16.93 28.79
N ARG A 269 19.68 15.83 28.30
CA ARG A 269 19.40 15.60 26.86
C ARG A 269 17.92 15.67 26.49
N ARG A 270 17.07 16.03 27.45
CA ARG A 270 15.62 15.82 27.37
C ARG A 270 14.90 16.83 26.46
N PHE A 271 15.48 18.00 26.19
CA PHE A 271 14.76 19.10 25.54
C PHE A 271 14.65 18.93 24.02
N LYS A 272 15.77 18.84 23.29
CA LYS A 272 15.77 18.81 21.82
C LYS A 272 15.08 17.56 21.24
N THR A 273 15.18 16.41 21.91
CA THR A 273 14.62 15.14 21.42
C THR A 273 13.10 15.05 21.62
N LYS A 274 12.57 15.75 22.63
CA LYS A 274 11.14 15.71 22.99
C LYS A 274 10.32 16.56 22.04
N THR A 275 10.83 17.74 21.67
CA THR A 275 10.12 18.66 20.76
C THR A 275 9.99 18.06 19.35
N MET A 276 11.07 17.53 18.78
CA MET A 276 10.99 16.90 17.46
C MET A 276 10.12 15.64 17.43
N GLY A 277 10.15 14.82 18.49
CA GLY A 277 9.29 13.64 18.59
C GLY A 277 7.81 13.99 18.56
N LYS A 278 7.41 15.01 19.33
CA LYS A 278 6.04 15.55 19.37
C LYS A 278 5.60 16.13 18.03
N PHE A 279 6.47 16.94 17.42
CA PHE A 279 6.19 17.54 16.12
C PHE A 279 5.93 16.47 15.05
N ASN A 280 6.80 15.44 14.96
CA ASN A 280 6.60 14.35 14.01
C ASN A 280 5.30 13.57 14.27
N ASP A 281 4.96 13.29 15.53
CA ASP A 281 3.71 12.58 15.87
C ASP A 281 2.48 13.42 15.50
N TRP A 282 2.50 14.72 15.80
CA TRP A 282 1.40 15.63 15.46
C TRP A 282 1.24 15.77 13.95
N MET A 283 2.34 15.94 13.21
CA MET A 283 2.32 15.97 11.74
C MET A 283 1.73 14.68 11.14
N LEU A 284 2.12 13.50 11.66
CA LEU A 284 1.52 12.23 11.19
C LEU A 284 0.01 12.18 11.42
N VAL A 285 -0.46 12.59 12.60
CA VAL A 285 -1.90 12.66 12.91
C VAL A 285 -2.61 13.61 11.95
N THR A 286 -2.06 14.81 11.71
CA THR A 286 -2.63 15.79 10.78
C THR A 286 -2.70 15.26 9.35
N VAL A 287 -1.65 14.56 8.87
CA VAL A 287 -1.64 14.00 7.52
C VAL A 287 -2.67 12.88 7.38
N PHE A 288 -2.78 11.96 8.35
CA PHE A 288 -3.79 10.89 8.28
C PHE A 288 -5.22 11.41 8.44
N LEU A 289 -5.43 12.38 9.34
CA LEU A 289 -6.74 12.99 9.54
C LEU A 289 -7.18 13.79 8.31
N SER A 290 -6.29 14.60 7.72
CA SER A 290 -6.61 15.35 6.49
C SER A 290 -6.95 14.42 5.32
N ARG A 291 -6.25 13.30 5.18
CA ARG A 291 -6.59 12.27 4.17
C ARG A 291 -7.96 11.64 4.42
N SER A 292 -8.26 11.29 5.66
CA SER A 292 -9.56 10.71 6.03
C SER A 292 -10.70 11.70 5.76
N ILE A 293 -10.55 12.95 6.21
CA ILE A 293 -11.53 14.02 5.99
C ILE A 293 -11.73 14.25 4.50
N TYR A 294 -10.65 14.27 3.70
CA TYR A 294 -10.75 14.42 2.26
C TYR A 294 -11.59 13.31 1.62
N HIS A 295 -11.32 12.05 1.95
CA HIS A 295 -12.13 10.93 1.45
C HIS A 295 -13.59 11.01 1.89
N LEU A 296 -13.86 11.51 3.11
CA LEU A 296 -15.21 11.72 3.60
C LEU A 296 -15.93 12.85 2.87
N LEU A 297 -15.26 13.99 2.65
CA LEU A 297 -15.81 15.12 1.91
C LEU A 297 -16.12 14.78 0.45
N LEU A 298 -15.32 13.87 -0.14
CA LEU A 298 -15.62 13.31 -1.46
C LEU A 298 -16.84 12.41 -1.48
N LEU A 299 -17.06 11.62 -0.43
CA LEU A 299 -18.23 10.75 -0.32
C LEU A 299 -19.51 11.54 -0.12
N LEU A 300 -19.42 12.68 0.58
CA LEU A 300 -20.53 13.60 0.81
C LEU A 300 -20.78 14.53 -0.39
N SER A 301 -20.05 14.37 -1.49
CA SER A 301 -20.09 15.25 -2.67
C SER A 301 -19.91 16.75 -2.35
N VAL A 302 -19.33 17.07 -1.18
CA VAL A 302 -19.04 18.46 -0.78
C VAL A 302 -17.90 19.02 -1.63
N ILE A 303 -16.92 18.17 -1.93
CA ILE A 303 -15.84 18.47 -2.85
C ILE A 303 -16.07 17.66 -4.11
N HIS A 304 -16.39 18.32 -5.21
CA HIS A 304 -16.31 17.72 -6.53
C HIS A 304 -14.84 17.73 -6.93
N LEU A 305 -14.17 16.59 -6.77
CA LEU A 305 -12.87 16.39 -7.41
C LEU A 305 -13.11 16.59 -8.90
N PRO A 306 -12.31 17.42 -9.60
CA PRO A 306 -12.33 17.40 -11.05
C PRO A 306 -12.20 15.95 -11.46
N GLU A 307 -13.17 15.47 -12.24
CA GLU A 307 -13.18 14.12 -12.75
C GLU A 307 -11.79 13.90 -13.32
N MET A 308 -11.00 12.99 -12.71
CA MET A 308 -9.68 12.68 -13.21
C MET A 308 -9.92 11.90 -14.49
N SER A 309 -10.30 12.62 -15.54
CA SER A 309 -10.21 12.11 -16.88
C SER A 309 -8.72 11.87 -17.04
N LEU A 310 -8.29 10.62 -16.88
CA LEU A 310 -6.95 10.14 -17.18
C LEU A 310 -6.74 10.18 -18.70
N LYS A 311 -7.26 11.24 -19.35
CA LYS A 311 -7.04 11.56 -20.75
C LYS A 311 -5.60 11.99 -20.84
N ARG A 312 -4.86 11.23 -21.66
CA ARG A 312 -3.47 11.49 -21.98
C ARG A 312 -3.34 12.93 -22.50
N GLY A 313 -2.54 13.75 -21.82
CA GLY A 313 -2.20 15.10 -22.28
C GLY A 313 -3.08 16.24 -21.76
N THR A 314 -4.14 15.99 -21.00
CA THR A 314 -4.81 17.05 -20.21
C THR A 314 -4.16 17.10 -18.84
N ASP A 315 -3.57 18.24 -18.52
CA ASP A 315 -2.69 18.47 -17.38
C ASP A 315 -3.19 17.82 -16.09
N LEU A 316 -2.43 16.86 -15.56
CA LEU A 316 -2.53 16.50 -14.16
C LEU A 316 -2.15 17.75 -13.37
N ARG A 317 -3.17 18.48 -12.92
CA ARG A 317 -3.03 19.68 -12.09
C ARG A 317 -2.00 19.41 -10.98
N TRP A 318 -0.93 20.20 -10.95
CA TRP A 318 0.19 20.02 -10.02
C TRP A 318 -0.27 20.04 -8.56
N GLU A 319 -1.38 20.70 -8.27
CA GLU A 319 -2.03 20.74 -6.96
C GLU A 319 -2.47 19.34 -6.50
N ILE A 320 -3.03 18.54 -7.41
CA ILE A 320 -3.43 17.15 -7.13
C ILE A 320 -2.16 16.35 -6.83
N GLY A 321 -1.14 16.47 -7.68
CA GLY A 321 0.15 15.82 -7.47
C GLY A 321 0.75 16.12 -6.09
N LEU A 322 0.75 17.39 -5.65
CA LEU A 322 1.24 17.79 -4.33
C LEU A 322 0.43 17.18 -3.18
N ILE A 323 -0.89 17.10 -3.31
CA ILE A 323 -1.76 16.49 -2.31
C ILE A 323 -1.42 14.99 -2.16
N PHE A 324 -1.24 14.27 -3.28
CA PHE A 324 -0.79 12.88 -3.25
C PHE A 324 0.59 12.77 -2.61
N VAL A 325 1.54 13.64 -2.99
CA VAL A 325 2.87 13.65 -2.39
C VAL A 325 2.81 13.87 -0.87
N MET A 326 1.95 14.78 -0.43
CA MET A 326 1.73 15.07 0.99
C MET A 326 1.17 13.86 1.74
N TRP A 327 0.20 13.13 1.18
CA TRP A 327 -0.40 11.97 1.86
C TRP A 327 0.43 10.70 1.80
N ASP A 328 1.21 10.52 0.73
CA ASP A 328 1.91 9.27 0.46
C ASP A 328 3.38 9.33 0.95
N TYR A 329 4.09 10.41 0.66
CA TYR A 329 5.53 10.48 0.89
C TYR A 329 5.89 11.11 2.24
N VAL A 330 5.17 12.16 2.66
CA VAL A 330 5.48 12.86 3.92
C VAL A 330 5.37 11.94 5.13
N PRO A 331 4.31 11.12 5.31
CA PRO A 331 4.24 10.19 6.43
C PRO A 331 5.37 9.17 6.42
N THR A 332 5.71 8.65 5.23
CA THR A 332 6.80 7.68 5.05
C THR A 332 8.14 8.26 5.51
N PHE A 333 8.45 9.50 5.09
CA PHE A 333 9.64 10.20 5.51
C PHE A 333 9.64 10.50 7.03
N LEU A 334 8.50 10.93 7.59
CA LEU A 334 8.37 11.23 9.02
C LEU A 334 8.59 9.99 9.89
N VAL A 335 8.06 8.83 9.48
CA VAL A 335 8.27 7.55 10.17
C VAL A 335 9.71 7.09 10.02
N LEU A 336 10.28 7.12 8.82
CA LEU A 336 11.66 6.73 8.57
C LEU A 336 12.65 7.59 9.36
N HIS A 337 12.45 8.91 9.35
CA HIS A 337 13.23 9.86 10.15
C HIS A 337 13.16 9.50 11.64
N LYS A 338 11.95 9.15 12.13
CA LYS A 338 11.74 8.76 13.53
C LYS A 338 12.45 7.45 13.90
N MET A 339 12.40 6.44 13.02
CA MET A 339 13.06 5.16 13.22
C MET A 339 14.58 5.32 13.22
N ASN A 340 15.14 6.02 12.23
CA ASN A 340 16.57 6.30 12.11
C ASN A 340 17.09 7.10 13.31
N TYR A 341 16.34 8.12 13.73
CA TYR A 341 16.68 8.92 14.91
C TYR A 341 16.81 8.06 16.16
N ARG A 342 15.86 7.13 16.35
CA ARG A 342 15.82 6.27 17.53
C ARG A 342 16.93 5.22 17.52
N GLU A 343 17.24 4.65 16.36
CA GLU A 343 18.35 3.71 16.19
C GLU A 343 19.68 4.37 16.57
N ARG A 344 19.97 5.55 16.01
CA ARG A 344 21.19 6.33 16.34
C ARG A 344 21.31 6.60 17.85
N GLU A 345 20.20 6.91 18.52
CA GLU A 345 20.21 7.15 19.95
C GLU A 345 20.45 5.86 20.77
N MET A 346 19.94 4.72 20.32
CA MET A 346 20.24 3.42 20.96
C MET A 346 21.71 3.05 20.80
N THR A 347 22.29 3.17 19.60
CA THR A 347 23.72 2.90 19.35
C THR A 347 24.62 3.80 20.20
N ARG A 348 24.27 5.09 20.32
CA ARG A 348 24.98 6.04 21.21
C ARG A 348 24.92 5.62 22.68
N ARG A 349 23.79 5.09 23.15
CA ARG A 349 23.65 4.60 24.54
C ARG A 349 24.49 3.35 24.79
N VAL A 350 24.50 2.40 23.85
CA VAL A 350 25.35 1.20 23.94
C VAL A 350 26.82 1.59 23.96
N ARG A 351 27.26 2.47 23.05
CA ARG A 351 28.65 2.96 23.02
C ARG A 351 29.04 3.64 24.32
N ARG A 352 28.19 4.51 24.89
CA ARG A 352 28.46 5.12 26.20
C ARG A 352 28.51 4.13 27.35
N ARG A 353 27.65 3.11 27.36
CA ARG A 353 27.71 2.05 28.38
C ARG A 353 29.01 1.27 28.28
N ARG A 354 29.47 0.94 27.07
CA ARG A 354 30.78 0.32 26.83
C ARG A 354 31.92 1.24 27.29
N THR A 355 31.91 2.52 26.92
CA THR A 355 32.94 3.48 27.36
C THR A 355 32.98 3.64 28.88
N ASN A 356 31.82 3.81 29.53
CA ASN A 356 31.73 3.95 30.99
C ASN A 356 32.15 2.65 31.70
N SER A 357 31.81 1.48 31.13
CA SER A 357 32.26 0.18 31.64
C SER A 357 33.79 0.06 31.56
N ASN A 358 34.37 0.40 30.40
CA ASN A 358 35.82 0.37 30.21
C ASN A 358 36.54 1.35 31.13
N GLN A 359 35.99 2.55 31.35
CA GLN A 359 36.54 3.51 32.32
C GLN A 359 36.48 2.98 33.76
N ARG A 360 35.40 2.28 34.14
CA ARG A 360 35.31 1.64 35.47
C ARG A 360 36.33 0.52 35.63
N ILE A 361 36.56 -0.28 34.59
CA ILE A 361 37.58 -1.34 34.60
C ILE A 361 38.98 -0.73 34.68
N ALA A 362 39.26 0.31 33.91
CA ALA A 362 40.55 1.02 33.94
C ALA A 362 40.84 1.64 35.31
N ARG A 363 39.83 2.27 35.94
CA ARG A 363 39.96 2.81 37.30
C ARG A 363 40.24 1.74 38.35
N LYS A 364 39.61 0.56 38.24
CA LYS A 364 39.90 -0.57 39.14
C LYS A 364 41.33 -1.08 38.96
N LYS A 365 41.80 -1.24 37.72
CA LYS A 365 43.17 -1.67 37.41
C LYS A 365 44.23 -0.67 37.87
N GLY A 366 43.95 0.63 37.77
CA GLY A 366 44.88 1.67 38.24
C GLY A 366 44.94 1.84 39.76
N GLN A 367 44.05 1.17 40.51
CA GLN A 367 43.98 1.24 41.97
C GLN A 367 44.55 -0.01 42.64
N GLU A 368 44.83 -1.07 41.86
CA GLU A 368 45.66 -2.20 42.29
C GLU A 368 47.13 -1.74 42.20
N ASN A 369 47.80 -1.65 43.35
CA ASN A 369 49.14 -1.07 43.50
C ASN A 369 50.18 -1.64 42.52
N PRO A 370 51.11 -0.83 42.01
CA PRO A 370 52.24 -1.28 41.17
C PRO A 370 53.34 -2.02 41.95
N LEU A 371 53.02 -2.66 43.08
CA LEU A 371 54.01 -3.24 44.00
C LEU A 371 53.80 -4.75 44.17
N GLU A 372 54.00 -5.51 43.10
CA GLU A 372 54.64 -6.85 43.13
C GLU A 372 54.64 -7.44 41.71
N THR A 373 55.81 -7.40 41.08
CA THR A 373 56.20 -8.28 39.98
C THR A 373 56.18 -9.73 40.48
N ALA A 374 55.07 -10.43 40.32
CA ALA A 374 55.01 -11.89 40.37
C ALA A 374 54.45 -12.43 39.04
N PRO A 375 55.06 -13.48 38.45
CA PRO A 375 54.70 -13.98 37.13
C PRO A 375 53.33 -14.65 37.19
N LEU A 376 52.36 -14.06 36.48
CA LEU A 376 50.96 -14.46 36.51
C LEU A 376 50.69 -15.59 35.53
N ILE A 377 50.35 -16.75 36.09
CA ILE A 377 49.74 -17.90 35.42
C ILE A 377 48.50 -17.42 34.66
N GLN A 378 48.51 -17.66 33.36
CA GLN A 378 47.53 -17.25 32.36
C GLN A 378 46.26 -18.12 32.45
N ASN A 379 45.50 -18.03 33.55
CA ASN A 379 44.22 -18.73 33.65
C ASN A 379 43.09 -17.90 33.05
N SER A 380 42.74 -18.34 31.84
CA SER A 380 41.63 -17.97 30.98
C SER A 380 40.26 -18.00 31.68
N TYR A 381 39.89 -16.91 32.35
CA TYR A 381 38.48 -16.67 32.71
C TYR A 381 37.72 -16.07 31.51
N HIS A 382 37.27 -16.94 30.62
CA HIS A 382 36.19 -16.65 29.67
C HIS A 382 34.86 -16.50 30.42
N ARG A 383 34.69 -15.40 31.16
CA ARG A 383 33.41 -15.07 31.78
C ARG A 383 32.45 -14.62 30.68
N GLY A 384 31.41 -15.43 30.47
CA GLY A 384 30.41 -15.32 29.40
C GLY A 384 30.05 -13.88 29.04
N ARG A 385 30.57 -13.43 27.89
CA ARG A 385 29.97 -12.34 27.13
C ARG A 385 28.57 -12.82 26.78
N THR A 386 27.56 -12.24 27.41
CA THR A 386 26.22 -12.24 26.83
C THR A 386 26.36 -11.52 25.50
N ASN A 387 26.39 -12.30 24.42
CA ASN A 387 26.32 -11.82 23.06
C ASN A 387 25.03 -11.00 22.97
N PHE A 388 25.15 -9.69 23.11
CA PHE A 388 24.14 -8.78 22.59
C PHE A 388 24.42 -8.75 21.09
N PRO A 389 23.64 -9.43 20.26
CA PRO A 389 23.80 -9.29 18.84
C PRO A 389 23.49 -7.84 18.47
N ASP A 390 24.50 -7.16 17.91
CA ASP A 390 24.36 -5.85 17.29
C ASP A 390 23.60 -6.08 15.96
N TYR A 391 22.26 -6.21 16.04
CA TYR A 391 21.39 -6.25 14.86
C TYR A 391 20.95 -4.82 14.50
N GLY A 392 21.62 -4.23 13.52
CA GLY A 392 21.16 -3.05 12.79
C GLY A 392 21.45 -3.26 11.30
N VAL A 393 20.73 -2.59 10.41
CA VAL A 393 20.89 -2.73 8.93
C VAL A 393 22.33 -2.44 8.48
N PHE A 394 23.09 -1.69 9.29
CA PHE A 394 24.51 -1.38 9.05
C PHE A 394 25.50 -2.40 9.63
N SER A 395 25.09 -3.33 10.51
CA SER A 395 26.02 -4.38 10.99
C SER A 395 26.25 -5.47 9.96
N MET A 396 25.31 -5.72 9.04
CA MET A 396 25.51 -6.62 7.89
C MET A 396 26.58 -6.11 6.91
N ILE A 397 26.77 -4.78 6.81
CA ILE A 397 27.83 -4.19 5.97
C ILE A 397 29.19 -4.29 6.69
N GLN A 398 29.20 -4.20 8.03
CA GLN A 398 30.43 -4.24 8.82
C GLN A 398 30.96 -5.66 9.04
N GLU A 399 30.10 -6.68 9.04
CA GLU A 399 30.50 -8.09 9.17
C GLU A 399 31.25 -8.59 7.91
N ASN A 400 30.85 -8.13 6.71
CA ASN A 400 31.60 -8.37 5.47
C ASN A 400 32.95 -7.64 5.42
N SER A 401 33.14 -6.58 6.21
CA SER A 401 34.42 -5.87 6.30
C SER A 401 35.42 -6.60 7.20
N ALA A 402 34.94 -7.42 8.14
CA ALA A 402 35.77 -8.18 9.07
C ALA A 402 36.28 -9.50 8.47
N LEU A 403 35.59 -10.05 7.46
CA LEU A 403 36.02 -11.26 6.74
C LEU A 403 37.17 -11.04 5.74
N ASN A 404 37.52 -9.78 5.45
CA ASN A 404 38.62 -9.44 4.53
C ASN A 404 39.96 -9.13 5.23
N ASN A 405 40.14 -9.55 6.49
CA ASN A 405 41.41 -9.42 7.20
C ASN A 405 42.09 -10.80 7.32
N PRO A 406 43.09 -11.12 6.46
CA PRO A 406 43.71 -12.46 6.41
C PRO A 406 44.68 -12.79 7.56
N GLU A 407 44.77 -11.97 8.61
CA GLU A 407 45.90 -12.05 9.55
C GLU A 407 45.69 -12.90 10.82
N LYS A 408 44.61 -13.69 10.92
CA LYS A 408 44.41 -14.59 12.06
C LYS A 408 43.90 -15.97 11.65
N ILE A 409 44.82 -16.76 11.09
CA ILE A 409 44.74 -18.22 11.12
C ILE A 409 45.93 -18.70 11.95
N SER A 410 45.69 -19.02 13.22
CA SER A 410 46.67 -19.70 14.08
C SER A 410 46.02 -20.92 14.70
N VAL A 411 46.39 -22.08 14.16
CA VAL A 411 46.67 -23.37 14.82
C VAL A 411 45.64 -23.88 15.84
N LEU A 412 44.82 -24.85 15.40
CA LEU A 412 44.15 -25.82 16.27
C LEU A 412 45.11 -26.96 16.61
N PRO A 413 45.22 -27.41 17.87
CA PRO A 413 45.81 -28.71 18.18
C PRO A 413 44.75 -29.81 18.01
N SER A 414 45.15 -30.85 17.28
CA SER A 414 44.48 -32.13 17.14
C SER A 414 44.81 -33.01 18.36
N SER A 415 43.81 -33.45 19.12
CA SER A 415 43.84 -34.74 19.84
C SER A 415 42.56 -35.03 20.63
N ALA A 416 42.22 -36.32 20.66
CA ALA A 416 41.41 -37.07 21.62
C ALA A 416 39.93 -37.35 21.23
N THR A 417 39.66 -38.44 20.49
CA THR A 417 39.27 -39.82 20.92
C THR A 417 37.97 -39.96 21.73
N GLU A 418 37.01 -40.64 21.09
CA GLU A 418 36.04 -41.64 21.56
C GLU A 418 35.51 -41.61 23.00
N HIS A 419 34.18 -41.60 23.13
CA HIS A 419 33.47 -42.62 23.92
C HIS A 419 32.04 -42.85 23.41
N PHE A 420 31.77 -44.11 23.10
CA PHE A 420 30.49 -44.76 22.80
C PHE A 420 29.69 -45.01 24.09
N TYR A 421 28.37 -44.82 24.06
CA TYR A 421 27.25 -45.50 24.77
C TYR A 421 26.00 -44.64 24.48
N GLY A 422 24.81 -45.10 24.04
CA GLY A 422 24.13 -46.39 24.19
C GLY A 422 22.86 -46.18 25.03
N GLY A 423 21.67 -46.35 24.44
CA GLY A 423 20.35 -46.38 25.12
C GLY A 423 19.53 -45.08 24.94
N GLY A 424 18.29 -45.06 24.45
CA GLY A 424 17.20 -46.03 24.59
C GLY A 424 16.25 -45.56 25.68
N GLY A 425 15.12 -44.94 25.33
CA GLY A 425 14.15 -44.45 26.32
C GLY A 425 12.94 -43.78 25.71
N VAL A 426 11.92 -44.58 25.38
CA VAL A 426 10.54 -44.17 25.10
C VAL A 426 9.90 -43.78 26.44
N GLY A 427 9.37 -42.56 26.56
CA GLY A 427 8.77 -42.04 27.78
C GLY A 427 7.48 -41.28 27.49
N SER A 428 6.38 -41.89 27.90
CA SER A 428 4.99 -41.43 27.83
C SER A 428 4.77 -40.06 28.48
N LEU A 429 3.97 -39.21 27.84
CA LEU A 429 3.52 -37.90 28.36
C LEU A 429 2.04 -38.02 28.70
N SER A 430 1.77 -38.31 29.98
CA SER A 430 0.46 -38.20 30.59
C SER A 430 0.47 -37.13 31.68
N SER A 431 -0.56 -36.28 31.63
CA SER A 431 -1.19 -35.61 32.76
C SER A 431 -0.34 -34.65 33.61
N LEU A 432 -0.65 -33.36 33.50
CA LEU A 432 -0.59 -32.45 34.64
C LEU A 432 -1.64 -31.36 34.49
N GLU A 433 -2.81 -31.72 35.00
CA GLU A 433 -3.89 -30.85 35.42
C GLU A 433 -3.55 -30.19 36.77
N SER A 434 -4.17 -29.04 36.99
CA SER A 434 -4.50 -28.43 38.29
C SER A 434 -3.55 -27.39 38.93
N SER A 435 -4.24 -26.46 39.60
CA SER A 435 -3.80 -25.48 40.59
C SER A 435 -3.40 -24.11 40.05
N PHE A 436 -4.42 -23.30 39.78
CA PHE A 436 -4.32 -21.85 39.95
C PHE A 436 -5.36 -21.42 40.99
N ASP A 437 -4.90 -21.44 42.24
CA ASP A 437 -5.64 -20.94 43.39
C ASP A 437 -5.32 -19.46 43.62
N GLY A 438 -6.32 -18.73 44.07
CA GLY A 438 -6.33 -17.28 44.11
C GLY A 438 -5.41 -16.67 45.17
N ARG A 439 -4.94 -15.45 44.91
CA ARG A 439 -4.65 -14.48 45.97
C ARG A 439 -4.85 -13.06 45.45
N GLY A 440 -5.85 -12.41 46.03
CA GLY A 440 -6.05 -10.98 45.92
C GLY A 440 -4.99 -10.20 46.69
N ARG A 441 -4.65 -9.03 46.13
CA ARG A 441 -4.59 -7.74 46.81
C ARG A 441 -4.61 -6.64 45.76
#